data_AF-A0AAD6FYK0-F1
#
_entry.id   AF-A0AAD6FYK0-F1
#
_cell.length_a   1.000
_cell.length_b   1.000
_cell.length_c   1.000
_cell.angle_alpha   90.00
_cell.angle_beta   90.00
_cell.angle_gamma   90.00
#
_symmetry.space_group_name_H-M   'P 1'
#
loop_
_entity.id
_entity.type
_entity.pdbx_description
1 polymer ?
#
loop_
_entity_poly.entity_id
_entity_poly.type
_entity_poly.pdbx_seq_one_letter_code
_entity_poly.pdbx_strand_id
1 'polypeptide(L)'
;MSLPAVRRLTHTSPRTLARIPISRLAPTFASSSSSHLAAIAAPRVNRAPRFSTMAARQSAAPAVPSGDKAYDPEIQDMASYIHQYNVDSDLAFDTARLVFLDTLGCGLEALKFKECTKLLGPVVEGTVVPNGPRVPGTPYQLDPVNGAFNIGAMIRWLDYNDCWLAAEWGHPSDNLGGILAVADWISRTNRAGGNLGNGKVLKIRDVLEAMIKAHEIQGVLALENSYNKVGLDHVVLVKVATTAVVSKMMGLTEKQTADAITQAWVDGQSLRTYRHSPNTMSRKSWAAGDACQRAVNLVLKVQKGEGGLHTVLSAPTWGFYDVLFKGKKFEFQRPYGSYVMENVLFKVSYPAEFHSQTAIEAAEIINKKLAEMGKSAKDIKEITNRTHEACIRIIDKQFKEMDNFADRDHCVQYMVATMLAFNRLTATDYADGSEAATSPLVEDLRKRIRCVEDEQFTVDYHDPAKRTIPNALTVTLNDGTVLEEVAVEAPLGHRLRREEAKPEILAKYKRHLQAHFDQARIDELLKVGWDRQQLENYDVDKYVDLYVKDKMVTAA
;
A
#
# COMPACT_ATOMS: atom_id res chain seq x y z
N MET A 1 29.34 50.73 -23.04
CA MET A 1 29.64 51.30 -21.71
C MET A 1 29.16 50.31 -20.66
N SER A 2 30.15 49.77 -19.93
CA SER A 2 30.12 49.30 -18.53
C SER A 2 29.20 48.15 -18.07
N LEU A 3 29.83 46.97 -17.94
CA LEU A 3 29.55 45.88 -16.99
C LEU A 3 29.70 46.35 -15.51
N PRO A 4 29.13 45.60 -14.56
CA PRO A 4 29.96 44.90 -13.57
C PRO A 4 29.35 43.55 -13.12
N ALA A 5 29.94 42.66 -12.33
CA ALA A 5 31.32 42.24 -12.04
C ALA A 5 31.13 41.07 -11.05
N VAL A 6 31.68 39.90 -11.39
CA VAL A 6 31.67 38.68 -10.57
C VAL A 6 32.65 38.83 -9.40
N ARG A 7 32.24 38.52 -8.17
CA ARG A 7 33.15 38.36 -7.01
C ARG A 7 33.20 36.89 -6.57
N ARG A 8 34.34 36.25 -6.85
CA ARG A 8 34.82 35.03 -6.19
C ARG A 8 35.40 35.41 -4.82
N LEU A 9 35.13 34.59 -3.80
CA LEU A 9 35.87 34.59 -2.54
C LEU A 9 36.60 33.25 -2.40
N THR A 10 37.92 33.31 -2.50
CA THR A 10 38.88 32.25 -2.15
C THR A 10 39.52 32.63 -0.82
N HIS A 11 39.44 31.78 0.19
CA HIS A 11 40.29 31.86 1.38
C HIS A 11 41.13 30.59 1.50
N THR A 12 42.44 30.78 1.39
CA THR A 12 43.50 29.81 1.69
C THR A 12 44.40 30.42 2.76
N SER A 13 44.82 29.62 3.76
CA SER A 13 46.13 29.59 4.47
C SER A 13 45.96 28.99 5.90
N PRO A 14 47.03 28.60 6.63
CA PRO A 14 47.57 27.23 6.60
C PRO A 14 47.72 26.58 8.00
N ARG A 15 48.22 25.33 8.00
CA ARG A 15 48.56 24.47 9.14
C ARG A 15 49.67 25.04 10.04
N THR A 16 49.59 24.74 11.34
CA THR A 16 50.78 24.45 12.17
C THR A 16 50.48 23.40 13.25
N LEU A 17 51.26 22.33 13.24
CA LEU A 17 51.33 21.24 14.20
C LEU A 17 52.31 21.61 15.32
N ALA A 18 51.98 21.31 16.57
CA ALA A 18 52.95 21.16 17.65
C ALA A 18 52.65 19.87 18.43
N ARG A 19 53.67 19.01 18.55
CA ARG A 19 53.70 17.74 19.29
C ARG A 19 54.52 17.91 20.58
N ILE A 20 54.44 16.87 21.43
CA ILE A 20 55.43 16.36 22.41
C ILE A 20 55.22 16.86 23.87
N PRO A 21 55.47 16.05 24.95
CA PRO A 21 55.66 14.59 25.09
C PRO A 21 54.77 13.87 26.14
N ILE A 22 54.93 12.55 26.08
CA ILE A 22 54.50 11.47 26.97
C ILE A 22 55.30 11.45 28.29
N SER A 23 54.67 11.11 29.42
CA SER A 23 55.37 10.49 30.56
C SER A 23 54.60 9.29 31.12
N ARG A 24 55.22 8.11 31.03
CA ARG A 24 54.84 6.87 31.71
C ARG A 24 55.27 6.93 33.17
N LEU A 25 54.40 6.55 34.10
CA LEU A 25 54.79 6.05 35.42
C LEU A 25 53.82 4.94 35.84
N ALA A 26 54.35 3.71 35.94
CA ALA A 26 53.79 2.66 36.78
C ALA A 26 54.26 2.91 38.24
N PRO A 27 53.57 2.37 39.26
CA PRO A 27 54.19 1.23 39.95
C PRO A 27 53.22 0.13 40.46
N THR A 28 53.71 -1.11 40.35
CA THR A 28 53.78 -2.25 41.29
C THR A 28 52.70 -2.53 42.35
N PHE A 29 52.30 -3.82 42.38
CA PHE A 29 51.70 -4.55 43.49
C PHE A 29 52.65 -4.70 44.70
N ALA A 30 52.10 -4.62 45.93
CA ALA A 30 52.54 -5.38 47.11
C ALA A 30 51.46 -5.34 48.22
N SER A 31 51.50 -6.34 49.10
CA SER A 31 50.44 -6.89 49.93
C SER A 31 50.34 -6.35 51.37
N SER A 32 49.16 -6.61 51.96
CA SER A 32 48.86 -6.99 53.37
C SER A 32 49.25 -6.05 54.52
N SER A 33 48.25 -5.56 55.26
CA SER A 33 48.06 -5.88 56.70
C SER A 33 46.76 -5.28 57.24
N SER A 34 46.07 -6.07 58.03
CA SER A 34 44.86 -5.77 58.80
C SER A 34 45.10 -4.81 59.97
N SER A 35 44.17 -3.87 60.21
CA SER A 35 43.82 -3.42 61.57
C SER A 35 42.45 -2.72 61.59
N HIS A 36 41.60 -3.18 62.50
CA HIS A 36 40.30 -2.64 62.87
C HIS A 36 40.33 -1.15 63.17
N LEU A 37 39.32 -0.39 62.72
CA LEU A 37 38.82 0.80 63.40
C LEU A 37 37.34 1.06 63.04
N ALA A 38 36.63 1.60 64.03
CA ALA A 38 35.19 1.51 64.25
C ALA A 38 34.31 2.34 63.31
N ALA A 39 33.04 1.91 63.25
CA ALA A 39 31.96 2.53 62.51
C ALA A 39 31.65 3.97 62.97
N ILE A 40 31.56 4.90 62.02
CA ILE A 40 30.85 6.17 62.17
C ILE A 40 29.84 6.25 61.03
N ALA A 41 28.56 6.21 61.39
CA ALA A 41 27.45 6.34 60.46
C ALA A 41 27.36 7.79 59.96
N ALA A 42 27.71 8.02 58.69
CA ALA A 42 27.43 9.26 57.99
C ALA A 42 25.97 9.25 57.47
N PRO A 43 25.26 10.40 57.45
CA PRO A 43 23.86 10.46 57.07
C PRO A 43 23.69 10.12 55.59
N ARG A 44 22.65 9.33 55.28
CA ARG A 44 22.24 9.03 53.90
C ARG A 44 21.84 10.33 53.20
N VAL A 45 22.76 10.85 52.37
CA VAL A 45 22.41 11.84 51.35
C VAL A 45 21.53 11.12 50.32
N ASN A 46 20.25 11.46 50.28
CA ASN A 46 19.35 11.05 49.19
C ASN A 46 19.93 11.60 47.87
N ARG A 47 20.62 10.74 47.11
CA ARG A 47 21.00 11.06 45.74
C ARG A 47 19.70 11.13 44.93
N ALA A 48 19.41 12.31 44.38
CA ALA A 48 18.42 12.47 43.32
C ALA A 48 18.63 11.39 42.24
N PRO A 49 17.56 10.86 41.62
CA PRO A 49 17.72 9.87 40.57
C PRO A 49 18.52 10.51 39.46
N ARG A 50 19.73 10.02 39.21
CA ARG A 50 20.47 10.39 38.01
C ARG A 50 19.65 9.87 36.84
N PHE A 51 18.94 10.76 36.16
CA PHE A 51 18.31 10.47 34.89
C PHE A 51 19.44 10.12 33.91
N SER A 52 19.74 8.83 33.76
CA SER A 52 20.70 8.32 32.81
C SER A 52 19.96 8.00 31.53
N THR A 53 20.18 8.78 30.48
CA THR A 53 19.72 8.48 29.11
C THR A 53 20.59 7.41 28.43
N MET A 54 21.65 6.95 29.10
CA MET A 54 22.54 5.90 28.59
C MET A 54 21.97 4.54 28.98
N ALA A 55 21.58 3.74 27.99
CA ALA A 55 21.46 2.29 28.16
C ALA A 55 22.76 1.76 28.81
N ALA A 56 22.65 0.76 29.68
CA ALA A 56 23.81 0.13 30.29
C ALA A 56 24.82 -0.23 29.19
N ARG A 57 26.08 0.24 29.31
CA ARG A 57 27.15 -0.02 28.34
C ARG A 57 27.50 -1.51 28.31
N GLN A 58 26.67 -2.34 27.71
CA GLN A 58 27.12 -3.59 27.12
C GLN A 58 27.66 -3.24 25.74
N SER A 59 28.94 -2.87 25.69
CA SER A 59 29.70 -2.95 24.44
C SER A 59 29.86 -4.43 24.11
N ALA A 60 28.82 -5.02 23.54
CA ALA A 60 28.82 -6.38 23.02
C ALA A 60 29.02 -6.33 21.50
N ALA A 61 29.92 -5.49 20.98
CA ALA A 61 30.30 -5.54 19.58
C ALA A 61 30.97 -6.90 19.35
N PRO A 62 30.32 -7.86 18.66
CA PRO A 62 30.96 -9.13 18.38
C PRO A 62 32.14 -8.89 17.43
N ALA A 63 33.16 -9.73 17.52
CA ALA A 63 34.28 -9.68 16.58
C ALA A 63 33.73 -9.74 15.14
N VAL A 64 34.08 -8.76 14.31
CA VAL A 64 33.65 -8.71 12.90
C VAL A 64 34.32 -9.87 12.17
N PRO A 65 33.58 -10.88 11.66
CA PRO A 65 34.18 -11.93 10.87
C PRO A 65 34.77 -11.31 9.60
N SER A 66 36.03 -11.63 9.30
CA SER A 66 36.69 -11.25 8.05
C SER A 66 36.17 -12.14 6.92
N GLY A 67 35.10 -11.70 6.26
CA GLY A 67 34.51 -12.28 5.07
C GLY A 67 33.43 -11.34 4.51
N ASP A 68 33.07 -11.50 3.23
CA ASP A 68 31.92 -10.80 2.67
C ASP A 68 30.68 -11.18 3.50
N LYS A 69 30.12 -10.21 4.23
CA LYS A 69 28.92 -10.45 5.04
C LYS A 69 27.80 -10.84 4.08
N ALA A 70 27.16 -11.98 4.28
CA ALA A 70 25.93 -12.30 3.55
C ALA A 70 24.81 -11.35 3.98
N TYR A 71 23.89 -11.04 3.08
CA TYR A 71 22.64 -10.38 3.47
C TYR A 71 21.74 -11.41 4.17
N ASP A 72 20.77 -10.93 4.96
CA ASP A 72 19.65 -11.76 5.42
C ASP A 72 19.03 -12.51 4.21
N PRO A 73 18.77 -13.83 4.31
CA PRO A 73 18.33 -14.63 3.17
C PRO A 73 17.10 -14.07 2.46
N GLU A 74 16.15 -13.52 3.22
CA GLU A 74 14.91 -12.93 2.69
C GLU A 74 15.19 -11.75 1.74
N ILE A 75 16.25 -10.99 2.01
CA ILE A 75 16.72 -9.88 1.15
C ILE A 75 17.33 -10.43 -0.14
N GLN A 76 18.13 -11.49 -0.03
CA GLN A 76 18.75 -12.15 -1.18
C GLN A 76 17.70 -12.78 -2.08
N ASP A 77 16.71 -13.46 -1.49
CA ASP A 77 15.63 -14.12 -2.22
C ASP A 77 14.79 -13.10 -3.01
N MET A 78 14.45 -11.96 -2.41
CA MET A 78 13.74 -10.88 -3.11
C MET A 78 14.59 -10.31 -4.25
N ALA A 79 15.86 -10.00 -4.02
CA ALA A 79 16.75 -9.44 -5.05
C ALA A 79 16.95 -10.44 -6.21
N SER A 80 17.21 -11.70 -5.90
CA SER A 80 17.35 -12.79 -6.87
C SER A 80 16.06 -12.99 -7.67
N TYR A 81 14.89 -13.05 -7.01
CA TYR A 81 13.60 -13.14 -7.72
C TYR A 81 13.40 -12.00 -8.72
N ILE A 82 13.72 -10.76 -8.33
CA ILE A 82 13.60 -9.61 -9.23
C ILE A 82 14.49 -9.77 -10.46
N HIS A 83 15.75 -10.21 -10.30
CA HIS A 83 16.72 -10.27 -11.39
C HIS A 83 16.64 -11.55 -12.24
N GLN A 84 16.41 -12.69 -11.60
CA GLN A 84 16.61 -14.01 -12.19
C GLN A 84 15.31 -14.72 -12.58
N TYR A 85 14.19 -14.44 -11.91
CA TYR A 85 12.92 -15.08 -12.27
C TYR A 85 12.37 -14.51 -13.57
N ASN A 86 12.09 -15.38 -14.54
CA ASN A 86 11.36 -15.02 -15.75
C ASN A 86 9.87 -15.30 -15.54
N VAL A 87 9.02 -14.29 -15.71
CA VAL A 87 7.56 -14.47 -15.61
C VAL A 87 7.07 -15.17 -16.88
N ASP A 88 6.69 -16.44 -16.76
CA ASP A 88 6.19 -17.27 -17.87
C ASP A 88 4.77 -17.79 -17.55
N SER A 89 3.84 -16.86 -17.34
CA SER A 89 2.44 -17.15 -17.03
C SER A 89 1.53 -16.22 -17.82
N ASP A 90 0.83 -16.77 -18.82
CA ASP A 90 -0.16 -16.03 -19.59
C ASP A 90 -1.32 -15.52 -18.72
N LEU A 91 -1.72 -16.30 -17.73
CA LEU A 91 -2.75 -15.90 -16.76
C LEU A 91 -2.28 -14.70 -15.93
N ALA A 92 -1.02 -14.68 -15.51
CA ALA A 92 -0.48 -13.56 -14.76
C ALA A 92 -0.44 -12.27 -15.60
N PHE A 93 -0.02 -12.35 -16.87
CA PHE A 93 -0.02 -11.18 -17.77
C PHE A 93 -1.44 -10.70 -18.13
N ASP A 94 -2.38 -11.62 -18.41
CA ASP A 94 -3.77 -11.24 -18.68
C ASP A 94 -4.40 -10.59 -17.44
N THR A 95 -4.17 -11.14 -16.25
CA THR A 95 -4.67 -10.56 -15.01
C THR A 95 -4.00 -9.22 -14.69
N ALA A 96 -2.69 -9.10 -14.88
CA ALA A 96 -1.96 -7.85 -14.69
C ALA A 96 -2.47 -6.74 -15.60
N ARG A 97 -2.83 -7.06 -16.85
CA ARG A 97 -3.47 -6.12 -17.77
C ARG A 97 -4.80 -5.61 -17.21
N LEU A 98 -5.63 -6.50 -16.68
CA LEU A 98 -6.90 -6.11 -16.05
C LEU A 98 -6.67 -5.24 -14.81
N VAL A 99 -5.72 -5.62 -13.93
CA VAL A 99 -5.32 -4.81 -12.77
C VAL A 99 -4.84 -3.42 -13.21
N PHE A 100 -4.02 -3.34 -14.25
CA PHE A 100 -3.50 -2.08 -14.77
C PHE A 100 -4.61 -1.13 -15.21
N LEU A 101 -5.59 -1.60 -15.99
CA LEU A 101 -6.73 -0.80 -16.42
C LEU A 101 -7.64 -0.39 -15.25
N ASP A 102 -7.98 -1.35 -14.38
CA ASP A 102 -8.83 -1.12 -13.22
C ASP A 102 -8.22 -0.04 -12.30
N THR A 103 -6.92 -0.17 -12.02
CA THR A 103 -6.17 0.72 -11.14
C THR A 103 -6.09 2.14 -11.71
N LEU A 104 -5.82 2.29 -13.01
CA LEU A 104 -5.85 3.60 -13.68
C LEU A 104 -7.24 4.22 -13.65
N GLY A 105 -8.29 3.42 -13.89
CA GLY A 105 -9.68 3.86 -13.75
C GLY A 105 -9.97 4.39 -12.34
N CYS A 106 -9.61 3.64 -11.30
CA CYS A 106 -9.78 4.05 -9.91
C CYS A 106 -9.07 5.38 -9.59
N GLY A 107 -7.87 5.58 -10.14
CA GLY A 107 -7.15 6.85 -10.01
C GLY A 107 -7.86 8.02 -10.65
N LEU A 108 -8.50 7.83 -11.81
CA LEU A 108 -9.28 8.87 -12.47
C LEU A 108 -10.54 9.21 -11.68
N GLU A 109 -11.30 8.21 -11.23
CA GLU A 109 -12.49 8.43 -10.41
C GLU A 109 -12.18 9.22 -9.13
N ALA A 110 -11.01 8.99 -8.52
CA ALA A 110 -10.53 9.74 -7.35
C ALA A 110 -10.35 11.25 -7.61
N LEU A 111 -10.07 11.67 -8.84
CA LEU A 111 -9.90 13.09 -9.20
C LEU A 111 -11.20 13.90 -9.07
N LYS A 112 -12.35 13.23 -8.96
CA LYS A 112 -13.63 13.89 -8.65
C LYS A 112 -13.75 14.31 -7.19
N PHE A 113 -12.82 13.91 -6.32
CA PHE A 113 -12.87 14.18 -4.90
C PHE A 113 -11.84 15.25 -4.51
N LYS A 114 -12.31 16.39 -4.02
CA LYS A 114 -11.46 17.51 -3.57
C LYS A 114 -10.46 17.09 -2.50
N GLU A 115 -10.86 16.18 -1.62
CA GLU A 115 -10.01 15.65 -0.56
C GLU A 115 -8.79 14.89 -1.09
N CYS A 116 -8.91 14.26 -2.27
CA CYS A 116 -7.80 13.66 -3.00
C CYS A 116 -6.96 14.74 -3.69
N THR A 117 -7.61 15.53 -4.56
CA THR A 117 -6.91 16.45 -5.47
C THR A 117 -6.14 17.55 -4.76
N LYS A 118 -6.54 17.95 -3.53
CA LYS A 118 -5.81 18.92 -2.72
C LYS A 118 -4.42 18.46 -2.27
N LEU A 119 -4.14 17.15 -2.33
CA LEU A 119 -2.83 16.59 -1.99
C LEU A 119 -1.95 16.39 -3.23
N LEU A 120 -2.50 16.54 -4.43
CA LEU A 120 -1.78 16.31 -5.68
C LEU A 120 -1.06 17.57 -6.17
N GLY A 121 -0.21 17.40 -7.18
CA GLY A 121 0.56 18.46 -7.82
C GLY A 121 1.98 18.60 -7.29
N PRO A 122 2.72 19.60 -7.79
CA PRO A 122 4.07 19.89 -7.33
C PRO A 122 4.05 20.46 -5.91
N VAL A 123 5.10 20.18 -5.14
CA VAL A 123 5.27 20.76 -3.78
C VAL A 123 5.30 22.30 -3.83
N VAL A 124 5.88 22.87 -4.89
CA VAL A 124 5.89 24.31 -5.15
C VAL A 124 5.20 24.56 -6.49
N GLU A 125 4.13 25.36 -6.48
CA GLU A 125 3.41 25.73 -7.70
C GLU A 125 4.35 26.36 -8.73
N GLY A 126 4.15 26.01 -10.01
CA GLY A 126 5.00 26.47 -11.11
C GLY A 126 6.33 25.72 -11.29
N THR A 127 6.61 24.69 -10.47
CA THR A 127 7.79 23.82 -10.69
C THR A 127 7.75 23.18 -12.08
N VAL A 128 8.86 23.30 -12.81
CA VAL A 128 9.05 22.67 -14.13
C VAL A 128 10.07 21.55 -13.98
N VAL A 129 9.68 20.33 -14.36
CA VAL A 129 10.56 19.15 -14.33
C VAL A 129 10.76 18.61 -15.74
N PRO A 130 11.92 18.87 -16.38
CA PRO A 130 12.22 18.34 -17.71
C PRO A 130 12.11 16.81 -17.74
N ASN A 131 11.37 16.30 -18.71
CA ASN A 131 11.14 14.86 -18.92
C ASN A 131 10.55 14.13 -17.69
N GLY A 132 10.00 14.87 -16.72
CA GLY A 132 9.36 14.29 -15.56
C GLY A 132 8.16 13.42 -15.94
N PRO A 133 7.78 12.44 -15.11
CA PRO A 133 6.59 11.66 -15.37
C PRO A 133 5.33 12.51 -15.28
N ARG A 134 4.33 12.14 -16.09
CA ARG A 134 3.02 12.76 -16.14
C ARG A 134 2.05 12.00 -15.24
N VAL A 135 1.19 12.72 -14.52
CA VAL A 135 0.16 12.13 -13.66
C VAL A 135 -1.14 12.00 -14.46
N PRO A 136 -1.68 10.78 -14.69
CA PRO A 136 -2.87 10.56 -15.52
C PRO A 136 -4.07 11.41 -15.09
N GLY A 137 -4.79 12.00 -16.05
CA GLY A 137 -5.96 12.84 -15.79
C GLY A 137 -5.66 14.27 -15.29
N THR A 138 -4.38 14.66 -15.23
CA THR A 138 -3.95 15.97 -14.69
C THR A 138 -2.98 16.71 -15.62
N PRO A 139 -2.72 18.01 -15.39
CA PRO A 139 -1.67 18.75 -16.09
C PRO A 139 -0.27 18.51 -15.56
N TYR A 140 -0.11 17.73 -14.48
CA TYR A 140 1.13 17.70 -13.72
C TYR A 140 2.22 16.90 -14.43
N GLN A 141 3.41 17.51 -14.44
CA GLN A 141 4.68 16.86 -14.75
C GLN A 141 5.62 17.10 -13.57
N LEU A 142 5.98 16.01 -12.89
CA LEU A 142 6.64 16.07 -11.57
C LEU A 142 8.01 15.41 -11.64
N ASP A 143 8.78 15.45 -10.56
CA ASP A 143 9.91 14.54 -10.39
C ASP A 143 9.39 13.12 -10.10
N PRO A 144 10.18 12.05 -10.34
CA PRO A 144 9.69 10.67 -10.18
C PRO A 144 9.30 10.32 -8.74
N VAL A 145 9.84 11.00 -7.73
CA VAL A 145 9.48 10.77 -6.33
C VAL A 145 8.07 11.31 -6.07
N ASN A 146 7.81 12.57 -6.42
CA ASN A 146 6.48 13.15 -6.24
C ASN A 146 5.44 12.61 -7.23
N GLY A 147 5.84 12.24 -8.45
CA GLY A 147 5.00 11.52 -9.41
C GLY A 147 4.49 10.19 -8.84
N ALA A 148 5.36 9.44 -8.15
CA ALA A 148 4.98 8.20 -7.50
C ALA A 148 3.96 8.40 -6.37
N PHE A 149 4.12 9.46 -5.57
CA PHE A 149 3.12 9.84 -4.56
C PHE A 149 1.77 10.12 -5.21
N ASN A 150 1.75 10.98 -6.23
CA ASN A 150 0.52 11.44 -6.87
C ASN A 150 -0.28 10.27 -7.46
N ILE A 151 0.38 9.43 -8.26
CA ILE A 151 -0.26 8.26 -8.86
C ILE A 151 -0.71 7.29 -7.78
N GLY A 152 0.17 6.96 -6.81
CA GLY A 152 -0.16 6.02 -5.74
C GLY A 152 -1.29 6.48 -4.82
N ALA A 153 -1.38 7.78 -4.52
CA ALA A 153 -2.46 8.35 -3.72
C ALA A 153 -3.80 8.32 -4.47
N MET A 154 -3.81 8.62 -5.76
CA MET A 154 -5.03 8.61 -6.58
C MET A 154 -5.61 7.20 -6.71
N ILE A 155 -4.78 6.23 -7.11
CA ILE A 155 -5.25 4.87 -7.41
C ILE A 155 -5.82 4.15 -6.17
N ARG A 156 -5.34 4.52 -4.97
CA ARG A 156 -5.79 3.94 -3.70
C ARG A 156 -6.94 4.73 -3.04
N TRP A 157 -7.21 5.95 -3.49
CA TRP A 157 -7.95 6.94 -2.71
C TRP A 157 -9.31 6.45 -2.22
N LEU A 158 -10.07 5.88 -3.15
CA LEU A 158 -11.46 5.45 -2.98
C LEU A 158 -11.60 4.02 -2.49
N ASP A 159 -10.49 3.34 -2.19
CA ASP A 159 -10.51 1.94 -1.77
C ASP A 159 -11.22 1.04 -2.81
N TYR A 160 -11.07 1.37 -4.09
CA TYR A 160 -11.78 0.68 -5.18
C TYR A 160 -10.86 -0.12 -6.10
N ASN A 161 -9.55 -0.08 -5.84
CA ASN A 161 -8.56 -0.89 -6.53
C ASN A 161 -8.54 -2.34 -6.03
N ASP A 162 -7.56 -3.11 -6.50
CA ASP A 162 -7.40 -4.53 -6.19
C ASP A 162 -7.24 -4.82 -4.69
N CYS A 163 -7.22 -6.10 -4.32
CA CYS A 163 -6.96 -6.51 -2.96
C CYS A 163 -6.27 -7.87 -2.88
N TRP A 164 -5.45 -8.03 -1.84
CA TRP A 164 -4.84 -9.29 -1.44
C TRP A 164 -5.10 -9.51 0.05
N LEU A 165 -5.77 -10.61 0.37
CA LEU A 165 -6.19 -10.95 1.72
C LEU A 165 -5.44 -12.20 2.20
N ALA A 166 -4.62 -12.06 3.24
CA ALA A 166 -3.86 -13.13 3.86
C ALA A 166 -3.66 -12.87 5.37
N ALA A 167 -2.57 -13.34 6.00
CA ALA A 167 -2.25 -12.97 7.38
C ALA A 167 -2.07 -11.44 7.55
N GLU A 168 -1.57 -10.79 6.51
CA GLU A 168 -1.68 -9.35 6.29
C GLU A 168 -2.63 -9.04 5.13
N TRP A 169 -3.30 -7.89 5.21
CA TRP A 169 -4.13 -7.35 4.13
C TRP A 169 -3.38 -6.27 3.37
N GLY A 170 -3.61 -6.17 2.06
CA GLY A 170 -3.08 -5.06 1.30
C GLY A 170 -3.65 -4.94 -0.10
N HIS A 171 -3.15 -3.97 -0.84
CA HIS A 171 -3.56 -3.67 -2.20
C HIS A 171 -2.30 -3.61 -3.08
N PRO A 172 -1.89 -4.72 -3.69
CA PRO A 172 -0.63 -4.74 -4.41
C PRO A 172 -0.61 -3.86 -5.67
N SER A 173 -1.78 -3.46 -6.20
CA SER A 173 -1.83 -2.45 -7.26
C SER A 173 -1.29 -1.09 -6.82
N ASP A 174 -1.18 -0.80 -5.51
CA ASP A 174 -0.62 0.44 -4.99
C ASP A 174 0.81 0.70 -5.51
N ASN A 175 1.59 -0.37 -5.71
CA ASN A 175 2.94 -0.30 -6.27
C ASN A 175 2.99 0.33 -7.67
N LEU A 176 1.86 0.36 -8.40
CA LEU A 176 1.77 1.02 -9.70
C LEU A 176 2.14 2.51 -9.62
N GLY A 177 1.95 3.16 -8.46
CA GLY A 177 2.41 4.53 -8.23
C GLY A 177 3.90 4.70 -8.53
N GLY A 178 4.74 3.91 -7.86
CA GLY A 178 6.19 3.92 -8.11
C GLY A 178 6.58 3.37 -9.48
N ILE A 179 5.92 2.29 -9.93
CA ILE A 179 6.24 1.64 -11.19
C ILE A 179 5.98 2.56 -12.38
N LEU A 180 4.76 3.11 -12.49
CA LEU A 180 4.37 3.92 -13.64
C LEU A 180 5.13 5.25 -13.68
N ALA A 181 5.30 5.91 -12.52
CA ALA A 181 6.07 7.15 -12.44
C ALA A 181 7.51 6.96 -12.91
N VAL A 182 8.19 5.90 -12.46
CA VAL A 182 9.57 5.65 -12.87
C VAL A 182 9.66 5.17 -14.32
N ALA A 183 8.74 4.32 -14.77
CA ALA A 183 8.75 3.82 -16.14
C ALA A 183 8.51 4.93 -17.18
N ASP A 184 7.57 5.83 -16.89
CA ASP A 184 7.29 7.01 -17.71
C ASP A 184 8.49 7.98 -17.73
N TRP A 185 9.08 8.25 -16.54
CA TRP A 185 10.28 9.08 -16.42
C TRP A 185 11.48 8.56 -17.22
N ILE A 186 11.78 7.27 -17.11
CA ILE A 186 12.86 6.60 -17.86
C ILE A 186 12.59 6.76 -19.36
N SER A 187 11.37 6.46 -19.79
CA SER A 187 10.99 6.48 -21.21
C SER A 187 11.10 7.87 -21.82
N ARG A 188 10.58 8.90 -21.14
CA ARG A 188 10.68 10.30 -21.58
C ARG A 188 12.13 10.78 -21.63
N THR A 189 12.89 10.48 -20.59
CA THR A 189 14.30 10.88 -20.51
C THR A 189 15.12 10.24 -21.62
N ASN A 190 14.94 8.94 -21.86
CA ASN A 190 15.68 8.22 -22.90
C ASN A 190 15.25 8.63 -24.31
N ARG A 191 13.95 8.90 -24.53
CA ARG A 191 13.48 9.47 -25.79
C ARG A 191 14.10 10.84 -26.08
N ALA A 192 14.33 11.64 -25.04
CA ALA A 192 15.03 12.92 -25.14
C ALA A 192 16.57 12.79 -25.25
N GLY A 193 17.11 11.59 -25.46
CA GLY A 193 18.55 11.33 -25.61
C GLY A 193 19.30 11.04 -24.29
N GLY A 194 18.59 10.85 -23.18
CA GLY A 194 19.14 10.38 -21.92
C GLY A 194 19.47 8.88 -21.91
N ASN A 195 19.99 8.39 -20.78
CA ASN A 195 20.41 7.00 -20.61
C ASN A 195 20.11 6.46 -19.19
N LEU A 196 18.87 6.62 -18.74
CA LEU A 196 18.38 6.01 -17.49
C LEU A 196 17.97 4.55 -17.75
N GLY A 197 18.10 3.67 -16.75
CA GLY A 197 17.58 2.29 -16.86
C GLY A 197 18.10 1.53 -18.08
N ASN A 198 19.39 1.66 -18.38
CA ASN A 198 20.05 1.08 -19.56
C ASN A 198 19.61 1.66 -20.92
N GLY A 199 19.06 2.87 -20.94
CA GLY A 199 18.76 3.62 -22.19
C GLY A 199 17.55 3.12 -22.96
N LYS A 200 16.78 2.17 -22.38
CA LYS A 200 15.59 1.60 -23.00
C LYS A 200 14.41 2.57 -22.90
N VAL A 201 13.65 2.72 -23.99
CA VAL A 201 12.28 3.24 -23.93
C VAL A 201 11.38 2.07 -23.52
N LEU A 202 10.78 2.15 -22.34
CA LEU A 202 10.04 1.03 -21.77
C LEU A 202 8.70 0.84 -22.47
N LYS A 203 8.23 -0.41 -22.46
CA LYS A 203 6.92 -0.81 -22.96
C LYS A 203 5.96 -1.06 -21.80
N ILE A 204 4.65 -1.04 -22.06
CA ILE A 204 3.67 -1.42 -21.03
C ILE A 204 3.91 -2.87 -20.56
N ARG A 205 4.41 -3.77 -21.41
CA ARG A 205 4.83 -5.11 -20.96
C ARG A 205 5.85 -5.08 -19.81
N ASP A 206 6.81 -4.14 -19.83
CA ASP A 206 7.78 -3.99 -18.74
C ASP A 206 7.09 -3.54 -17.43
N VAL A 207 6.06 -2.68 -17.55
CA VAL A 207 5.22 -2.26 -16.42
C VAL A 207 4.41 -3.43 -15.87
N LEU A 208 3.79 -4.24 -16.72
CA LEU A 208 3.02 -5.42 -16.31
C LEU A 208 3.90 -6.47 -15.61
N GLU A 209 5.10 -6.73 -16.12
CA GLU A 209 6.05 -7.62 -15.45
C GLU A 209 6.45 -7.07 -14.06
N ALA A 210 6.75 -5.78 -13.96
CA ALA A 210 7.05 -5.14 -12.68
C ALA A 210 5.86 -5.21 -11.72
N MET A 211 4.62 -5.06 -12.20
CA MET A 211 3.41 -5.25 -11.39
C MET A 211 3.33 -6.67 -10.86
N ILE A 212 3.50 -7.70 -11.70
CA ILE A 212 3.48 -9.11 -11.29
C ILE A 212 4.50 -9.36 -10.18
N LYS A 213 5.73 -8.87 -10.36
CA LYS A 213 6.79 -9.06 -9.37
C LYS A 213 6.55 -8.31 -8.06
N ALA A 214 6.00 -7.10 -8.13
CA ALA A 214 5.63 -6.34 -6.94
C ALA A 214 4.48 -7.02 -6.17
N HIS A 215 3.49 -7.54 -6.89
CA HIS A 215 2.40 -8.34 -6.31
C HIS A 215 2.95 -9.55 -5.60
N GLU A 216 3.89 -10.26 -6.22
CA GLU A 216 4.46 -11.47 -5.63
C GLU A 216 5.24 -11.19 -4.35
N ILE A 217 6.13 -10.18 -4.33
CA ILE A 217 6.88 -9.83 -3.12
C ILE A 217 5.95 -9.43 -1.98
N GLN A 218 5.04 -8.48 -2.24
CA GLN A 218 4.11 -8.00 -1.22
C GLN A 218 3.18 -9.11 -0.75
N GLY A 219 2.59 -9.87 -1.69
CA GLY A 219 1.57 -10.85 -1.38
C GLY A 219 2.12 -12.10 -0.71
N VAL A 220 3.30 -12.59 -1.13
CA VAL A 220 3.95 -13.75 -0.51
C VAL A 220 4.43 -13.42 0.91
N LEU A 221 4.99 -12.22 1.15
CA LEU A 221 5.29 -11.77 2.51
C LEU A 221 4.01 -11.69 3.35
N ALA A 222 2.91 -11.19 2.80
CA ALA A 222 1.64 -11.09 3.51
C ALA A 222 1.00 -12.45 3.86
N LEU A 223 1.45 -13.56 3.28
CA LEU A 223 0.85 -14.89 3.49
C LEU A 223 0.86 -15.31 4.94
N GLU A 224 2.03 -15.28 5.58
CA GLU A 224 2.24 -15.73 6.97
C GLU A 224 2.66 -14.59 7.91
N ASN A 225 3.04 -13.42 7.36
CA ASN A 225 3.63 -12.34 8.15
C ASN A 225 2.63 -11.20 8.37
N SER A 226 2.11 -11.11 9.59
CA SER A 226 1.12 -10.11 9.99
C SER A 226 1.78 -8.90 10.67
N TYR A 227 1.87 -7.78 9.96
CA TYR A 227 2.36 -6.50 10.46
C TYR A 227 1.30 -5.80 11.32
N ASN A 228 0.03 -6.02 11.03
CA ASN A 228 -1.09 -5.54 11.84
C ASN A 228 -1.05 -6.09 13.29
N LYS A 229 -0.67 -7.36 13.50
CA LYS A 229 -0.50 -7.96 14.85
C LYS A 229 0.66 -7.38 15.66
N VAL A 230 1.55 -6.62 15.03
CA VAL A 230 2.64 -5.89 15.70
C VAL A 230 2.45 -4.36 15.66
N GLY A 231 1.31 -3.87 15.15
CA GLY A 231 0.93 -2.45 15.18
C GLY A 231 1.43 -1.61 14.00
N LEU A 232 2.03 -2.24 12.99
CA LEU A 232 2.58 -1.56 11.81
C LEU A 232 1.65 -1.66 10.60
N ASP A 233 1.68 -0.64 9.73
CA ASP A 233 0.88 -0.63 8.52
C ASP A 233 1.46 -1.50 7.41
N HIS A 234 0.57 -2.11 6.63
CA HIS A 234 0.92 -3.02 5.54
C HIS A 234 1.69 -2.31 4.42
N VAL A 235 1.66 -0.98 4.38
CA VAL A 235 2.38 -0.17 3.38
C VAL A 235 3.91 -0.31 3.49
N VAL A 236 4.44 -0.92 4.56
CA VAL A 236 5.83 -1.42 4.57
C VAL A 236 6.10 -2.37 3.40
N LEU A 237 5.14 -3.24 3.08
CA LEU A 237 5.24 -4.18 1.98
C LEU A 237 5.19 -3.48 0.62
N VAL A 238 4.36 -2.43 0.48
CA VAL A 238 4.36 -1.57 -0.72
C VAL A 238 5.72 -0.91 -0.90
N LYS A 239 6.30 -0.36 0.18
CA LYS A 239 7.62 0.27 0.16
C LYS A 239 8.70 -0.72 -0.29
N VAL A 240 8.70 -1.93 0.27
CA VAL A 240 9.68 -2.99 -0.05
C VAL A 240 9.52 -3.49 -1.49
N ALA A 241 8.31 -3.87 -1.90
CA ALA A 241 8.02 -4.38 -3.24
C ALA A 241 8.31 -3.33 -4.32
N THR A 242 7.85 -2.08 -4.14
CA THR A 242 8.17 -0.97 -5.05
C THR A 242 9.67 -0.72 -5.13
N THR A 243 10.39 -0.73 -4.00
CA THR A 243 11.86 -0.53 -3.98
C THR A 243 12.57 -1.60 -4.82
N ALA A 244 12.17 -2.86 -4.68
CA ALA A 244 12.77 -3.97 -5.39
C ALA A 244 12.58 -3.86 -6.93
N VAL A 245 11.34 -3.65 -7.39
CA VAL A 245 11.05 -3.58 -8.83
C VAL A 245 11.60 -2.30 -9.48
N VAL A 246 11.53 -1.17 -8.77
CA VAL A 246 12.08 0.12 -9.24
C VAL A 246 13.60 0.06 -9.35
N SER A 247 14.29 -0.65 -8.45
CA SER A 247 15.74 -0.86 -8.56
C SER A 247 16.12 -1.50 -9.89
N LYS A 248 15.45 -2.59 -10.27
CA LYS A 248 15.70 -3.26 -11.56
C LYS A 248 15.37 -2.37 -12.75
N MET A 249 14.24 -1.66 -12.74
CA MET A 249 13.88 -0.73 -13.83
C MET A 249 14.92 0.39 -14.01
N MET A 250 15.48 0.88 -12.90
CA MET A 250 16.53 1.90 -12.89
C MET A 250 17.92 1.37 -13.30
N GLY A 251 18.04 0.08 -13.62
CA GLY A 251 19.29 -0.55 -14.06
C GLY A 251 20.26 -0.87 -12.93
N LEU A 252 19.81 -0.92 -11.68
CA LEU A 252 20.65 -1.34 -10.56
C LEU A 252 20.97 -2.83 -10.67
N THR A 253 22.16 -3.21 -10.25
CA THR A 253 22.57 -4.62 -10.13
C THR A 253 21.76 -5.36 -9.06
N GLU A 254 21.82 -6.69 -9.05
CA GLU A 254 21.19 -7.51 -8.01
C GLU A 254 21.67 -7.12 -6.60
N LYS A 255 22.98 -6.88 -6.43
CA LYS A 255 23.54 -6.40 -5.16
C LYS A 255 22.96 -5.03 -4.77
N GLN A 256 22.90 -4.08 -5.68
CA GLN A 256 22.32 -2.76 -5.40
C GLN A 256 20.82 -2.85 -5.13
N THR A 257 20.12 -3.81 -5.73
CA THR A 257 18.71 -4.09 -5.41
C THR A 257 18.58 -4.61 -3.98
N ALA A 258 19.45 -5.52 -3.55
CA ALA A 258 19.53 -5.94 -2.15
C ALA A 258 19.85 -4.75 -1.22
N ASP A 259 20.83 -3.90 -1.56
CA ASP A 259 21.14 -2.67 -0.81
C ASP A 259 19.89 -1.79 -0.63
N ALA A 260 19.14 -1.53 -1.71
CA ALA A 260 17.93 -0.73 -1.67
C ALA A 260 16.82 -1.38 -0.82
N ILE A 261 16.61 -2.70 -0.93
CA ILE A 261 15.64 -3.42 -0.11
C ILE A 261 16.00 -3.30 1.38
N THR A 262 17.29 -3.38 1.75
CA THR A 262 17.69 -3.18 3.15
C THR A 262 17.39 -1.76 3.65
N GLN A 263 17.55 -0.75 2.79
CA GLN A 263 17.18 0.62 3.09
C GLN A 263 15.67 0.78 3.31
N ALA A 264 14.84 0.00 2.61
CA ALA A 264 13.38 0.00 2.84
C ALA A 264 12.99 -0.63 4.18
N TRP A 265 13.71 -1.66 4.64
CA TRP A 265 13.47 -2.32 5.94
C TRP A 265 13.96 -1.51 7.14
N VAL A 266 15.13 -0.86 7.03
CA VAL A 266 15.66 -0.01 8.11
C VAL A 266 14.86 1.29 8.27
N ASP A 267 14.09 1.66 7.26
CA ASP A 267 13.29 2.88 7.26
C ASP A 267 12.25 2.90 8.38
N GLY A 268 11.79 4.11 8.74
CA GLY A 268 10.66 4.25 9.65
C GLY A 268 9.40 3.62 9.06
N GLN A 269 8.79 2.67 9.78
CA GLN A 269 7.54 2.05 9.37
C GLN A 269 6.36 2.73 10.06
N SER A 270 5.35 3.10 9.29
CA SER A 270 4.20 3.83 9.81
C SER A 270 3.33 2.94 10.71
N LEU A 271 2.78 3.55 11.76
CA LEU A 271 1.70 2.94 12.54
C LEU A 271 0.41 2.82 11.71
N ARG A 272 -0.56 2.04 12.17
CA ARG A 272 -1.91 1.93 11.57
C ARG A 272 -2.99 2.77 12.23
N THR A 273 -2.65 3.67 13.14
CA THR A 273 -3.64 4.42 13.94
C THR A 273 -4.75 5.05 13.10
N TYR A 274 -4.41 5.56 11.90
CA TYR A 274 -5.35 6.18 10.95
C TYR A 274 -6.33 5.22 10.26
N ARG A 275 -6.22 3.90 10.47
CA ARG A 275 -7.14 2.87 9.96
C ARG A 275 -8.12 2.36 11.01
N HIS A 276 -7.93 2.71 12.29
CA HIS A 276 -8.69 2.15 13.39
C HIS A 276 -9.44 3.24 14.16
N SER A 277 -10.57 2.86 14.75
CA SER A 277 -11.32 3.72 15.66
C SER A 277 -10.49 4.03 16.91
N PRO A 278 -10.54 5.25 17.48
CA PRO A 278 -11.36 6.41 17.08
C PRO A 278 -10.69 7.34 16.06
N ASN A 279 -9.55 6.98 15.47
CA ASN A 279 -8.72 7.88 14.65
C ASN A 279 -8.80 7.59 13.13
N THR A 280 -9.83 6.89 12.67
CA THR A 280 -9.97 6.55 11.26
C THR A 280 -10.06 7.82 10.42
N MET A 281 -9.15 7.99 9.45
CA MET A 281 -9.04 9.24 8.67
C MET A 281 -8.39 9.04 7.29
N SER A 282 -8.39 10.09 6.45
CA SER A 282 -7.94 10.04 5.05
C SER A 282 -6.49 9.60 4.82
N ARG A 283 -5.62 9.57 5.85
CA ARG A 283 -4.27 8.98 5.71
C ARG A 283 -4.31 7.53 5.24
N LYS A 284 -5.37 6.78 5.55
CA LYS A 284 -5.58 5.42 5.03
C LYS A 284 -5.58 5.36 3.49
N SER A 285 -5.97 6.45 2.83
CA SER A 285 -6.15 6.57 1.37
C SER A 285 -4.88 7.01 0.62
N TRP A 286 -3.91 7.63 1.30
CA TRP A 286 -2.66 8.10 0.68
C TRP A 286 -1.37 7.49 1.27
N ALA A 287 -1.46 6.71 2.36
CA ALA A 287 -0.30 6.07 2.97
C ALA A 287 0.48 5.15 2.01
N ALA A 288 -0.20 4.50 1.05
CA ALA A 288 0.46 3.67 0.06
C ALA A 288 1.16 4.48 -1.03
N GLY A 289 0.61 5.65 -1.41
CA GLY A 289 1.28 6.62 -2.26
C GLY A 289 2.55 7.18 -1.61
N ASP A 290 2.50 7.47 -0.30
CA ASP A 290 3.67 7.87 0.51
C ASP A 290 4.74 6.76 0.55
N ALA A 291 4.32 5.50 0.69
CA ALA A 291 5.24 4.36 0.61
C ALA A 291 5.91 4.23 -0.77
N CYS A 292 5.18 4.47 -1.87
CA CYS A 292 5.75 4.53 -3.22
C CYS A 292 6.75 5.68 -3.38
N GLN A 293 6.39 6.87 -2.90
CA GLN A 293 7.29 8.04 -2.87
C GLN A 293 8.60 7.70 -2.15
N ARG A 294 8.48 7.08 -0.97
CA ARG A 294 9.62 6.68 -0.16
C ARG A 294 10.49 5.67 -0.89
N ALA A 295 9.89 4.63 -1.48
CA ALA A 295 10.60 3.60 -2.22
C ALA A 295 11.45 4.18 -3.37
N VAL A 296 10.86 5.01 -4.23
CA VAL A 296 11.58 5.66 -5.34
C VAL A 296 12.74 6.52 -4.80
N ASN A 297 12.52 7.26 -3.71
CA ASN A 297 13.54 8.09 -3.08
C ASN A 297 14.70 7.28 -2.47
N LEU A 298 14.46 6.06 -1.99
CA LEU A 298 15.49 5.14 -1.48
C LEU A 298 16.32 4.56 -2.64
N VAL A 299 15.68 4.12 -3.72
CA VAL A 299 16.38 3.62 -4.92
C VAL A 299 17.32 4.68 -5.48
N LEU A 300 16.88 5.94 -5.57
CA LEU A 300 17.72 7.04 -6.06
C LEU A 300 18.94 7.34 -5.16
N LYS A 301 18.92 6.98 -3.88
CA LYS A 301 20.10 7.09 -2.99
C LYS A 301 21.09 5.96 -3.27
N VAL A 302 20.61 4.73 -3.36
CA VAL A 302 21.45 3.57 -3.68
C VAL A 302 22.05 3.67 -5.08
N GLN A 303 21.30 4.22 -6.04
CA GLN A 303 21.83 4.52 -7.37
C GLN A 303 23.04 5.47 -7.32
N LYS A 304 23.10 6.37 -6.33
CA LYS A 304 24.24 7.29 -6.11
C LYS A 304 25.39 6.66 -5.30
N GLY A 305 25.29 5.39 -4.94
CA GLY A 305 26.34 4.64 -4.23
C GLY A 305 26.10 4.46 -2.74
N GLU A 306 24.90 4.76 -2.22
CA GLU A 306 24.56 4.41 -0.83
C GLU A 306 24.58 2.88 -0.64
N GLY A 307 25.18 2.42 0.47
CA GLY A 307 25.34 1.00 0.76
C GLY A 307 24.12 0.37 1.46
N GLY A 308 24.11 -0.96 1.56
CA GLY A 308 23.09 -1.71 2.26
C GLY A 308 23.47 -2.13 3.69
N LEU A 309 22.47 -2.62 4.42
CA LEU A 309 22.59 -3.14 5.78
C LEU A 309 22.36 -4.65 5.76
N HIS A 310 23.45 -5.41 5.79
CA HIS A 310 23.45 -6.85 5.49
C HIS A 310 22.54 -7.65 6.44
N THR A 311 22.49 -7.29 7.73
CA THR A 311 21.68 -7.96 8.75
C THR A 311 20.53 -7.07 9.24
N VAL A 312 19.91 -6.30 8.34
CA VAL A 312 18.84 -5.34 8.70
C VAL A 312 17.65 -6.00 9.40
N LEU A 313 17.37 -7.26 9.10
CA LEU A 313 16.31 -8.03 9.72
C LEU A 313 16.81 -8.71 11.00
N SER A 314 17.95 -9.41 10.93
CA SER A 314 18.41 -10.34 11.97
C SER A 314 19.38 -9.79 13.02
N ALA A 315 19.87 -8.55 12.87
CA ALA A 315 20.83 -7.98 13.82
C ALA A 315 20.28 -8.05 15.26
N PRO A 316 21.00 -8.66 16.23
CA PRO A 316 20.53 -8.71 17.60
C PRO A 316 20.30 -7.31 18.17
N THR A 317 19.20 -7.12 18.89
CA THR A 317 18.74 -5.85 19.49
C THR A 317 18.29 -4.76 18.51
N TRP A 318 18.88 -4.70 17.31
CA TRP A 318 18.73 -3.55 16.40
C TRP A 318 18.04 -3.89 15.07
N GLY A 319 17.93 -5.17 14.73
CA GLY A 319 17.31 -5.65 13.52
C GLY A 319 15.79 -5.56 13.57
N PHE A 320 15.16 -5.53 12.40
CA PHE A 320 13.71 -5.43 12.25
C PHE A 320 12.97 -6.50 13.07
N TYR A 321 13.48 -7.73 13.10
CA TYR A 321 12.85 -8.82 13.83
C TYR A 321 12.74 -8.52 15.33
N ASP A 322 13.85 -8.16 15.96
CA ASP A 322 13.88 -7.87 17.40
C ASP A 322 13.10 -6.60 17.75
N VAL A 323 13.25 -5.54 16.95
CA VAL A 323 12.69 -4.21 17.27
C VAL A 323 11.21 -4.11 16.94
N LEU A 324 10.81 -4.60 15.77
CA LEU A 324 9.51 -4.31 15.16
C LEU A 324 8.65 -5.56 14.90
N PHE A 325 9.23 -6.75 14.99
CA PHE A 325 8.52 -8.01 14.74
C PHE A 325 8.48 -8.96 15.95
N LYS A 326 8.67 -8.41 17.16
CA LYS A 326 8.60 -9.14 18.44
C LYS A 326 9.55 -10.35 18.51
N GLY A 327 10.73 -10.23 17.89
CA GLY A 327 11.75 -11.28 17.82
C GLY A 327 11.40 -12.45 16.90
N LYS A 328 10.27 -12.41 16.19
CA LYS A 328 9.90 -13.44 15.20
C LYS A 328 10.62 -13.18 13.88
N LYS A 329 10.91 -14.26 13.15
CA LYS A 329 11.39 -14.18 11.76
C LYS A 329 10.23 -14.22 10.79
N PHE A 330 10.47 -13.83 9.54
CA PHE A 330 9.47 -14.04 8.50
C PHE A 330 9.33 -15.53 8.16
N GLU A 331 8.09 -15.92 7.89
CA GLU A 331 7.72 -17.26 7.47
C GLU A 331 7.18 -17.21 6.03
N PHE A 332 7.43 -18.28 5.28
CA PHE A 332 7.08 -18.37 3.87
C PHE A 332 6.49 -19.76 3.60
N GLN A 333 5.22 -19.80 3.19
CA GLN A 333 4.60 -21.06 2.76
C GLN A 333 4.91 -21.42 1.29
N ARG A 334 5.60 -20.54 0.56
CA ARG A 334 5.97 -20.74 -0.85
C ARG A 334 7.11 -19.82 -1.30
N PRO A 335 7.87 -20.18 -2.36
CA PRO A 335 8.78 -19.26 -3.03
C PRO A 335 8.03 -18.21 -3.87
N TYR A 336 8.73 -17.17 -4.28
CA TYR A 336 8.20 -16.16 -5.22
C TYR A 336 8.06 -16.74 -6.65
N GLY A 337 6.89 -16.54 -7.27
CA GLY A 337 6.59 -16.85 -8.67
C GLY A 337 5.68 -15.79 -9.30
N SER A 338 4.44 -16.16 -9.65
CA SER A 338 3.39 -15.25 -10.15
C SER A 338 2.02 -15.51 -9.49
N TYR A 339 2.02 -16.22 -8.37
CA TYR A 339 0.80 -16.70 -7.71
C TYR A 339 -0.14 -15.57 -7.29
N VAL A 340 0.41 -14.48 -6.76
CA VAL A 340 -0.40 -13.39 -6.20
C VAL A 340 -1.20 -12.70 -7.30
N MET A 341 -0.56 -12.39 -8.43
CA MET A 341 -1.27 -11.77 -9.56
C MET A 341 -2.37 -12.69 -10.11
N GLU A 342 -2.11 -14.00 -10.22
CA GLU A 342 -3.08 -14.97 -10.72
C GLU A 342 -4.32 -15.10 -9.82
N ASN A 343 -4.18 -14.78 -8.52
CA ASN A 343 -5.22 -14.95 -7.50
C ASN A 343 -5.67 -13.65 -6.85
N VAL A 344 -5.25 -12.49 -7.39
CA VAL A 344 -5.60 -11.17 -6.86
C VAL A 344 -7.11 -10.99 -6.78
N LEU A 345 -7.62 -10.06 -5.99
CA LEU A 345 -9.06 -9.79 -5.92
C LEU A 345 -9.38 -8.45 -6.55
N PHE A 346 -10.46 -8.36 -7.33
CA PHE A 346 -10.95 -7.09 -7.89
C PHE A 346 -12.15 -6.59 -7.10
N LYS A 347 -12.24 -5.27 -6.88
CA LYS A 347 -13.50 -4.64 -6.44
C LYS A 347 -14.26 -4.18 -7.67
N VAL A 348 -15.08 -5.06 -8.22
CA VAL A 348 -15.72 -4.83 -9.52
C VAL A 348 -16.96 -3.96 -9.39
N SER A 349 -17.85 -4.33 -8.47
CA SER A 349 -19.20 -3.74 -8.40
C SER A 349 -19.27 -2.54 -7.47
N TYR A 350 -18.61 -2.58 -6.31
CA TYR A 350 -18.83 -1.59 -5.25
C TYR A 350 -17.52 -1.03 -4.66
N PRO A 351 -17.39 0.29 -4.45
CA PRO A 351 -16.24 0.94 -3.81
C PRO A 351 -16.29 0.76 -2.28
N ALA A 352 -16.15 -0.49 -1.84
CA ALA A 352 -16.40 -0.93 -0.46
C ALA A 352 -15.19 -1.70 0.10
N GLU A 353 -15.00 -1.67 1.42
CA GLU A 353 -14.04 -2.55 2.09
C GLU A 353 -14.29 -4.02 1.70
N PHE A 354 -13.23 -4.77 1.41
CA PHE A 354 -13.34 -6.03 0.65
C PHE A 354 -14.16 -7.10 1.37
N HIS A 355 -14.09 -7.18 2.70
CA HIS A 355 -14.79 -8.17 3.51
C HIS A 355 -16.32 -8.00 3.47
N SER A 356 -16.82 -6.89 2.93
CA SER A 356 -18.26 -6.63 2.76
C SER A 356 -18.80 -6.93 1.35
N GLN A 357 -17.94 -7.20 0.36
CA GLN A 357 -18.35 -7.27 -1.05
C GLN A 357 -19.48 -8.29 -1.28
N THR A 358 -19.38 -9.47 -0.69
CA THR A 358 -20.41 -10.52 -0.77
C THR A 358 -21.66 -10.21 0.06
N ALA A 359 -21.52 -9.47 1.17
CA ALA A 359 -22.68 -9.00 1.94
C ALA A 359 -23.51 -7.99 1.12
N ILE A 360 -22.84 -7.12 0.37
CA ILE A 360 -23.49 -6.15 -0.51
C ILE A 360 -24.17 -6.86 -1.68
N GLU A 361 -23.53 -7.87 -2.28
CA GLU A 361 -24.12 -8.69 -3.34
C GLU A 361 -25.36 -9.46 -2.83
N ALA A 362 -25.28 -10.05 -1.64
CA ALA A 362 -26.43 -10.68 -0.98
C ALA A 362 -27.56 -9.67 -0.71
N ALA A 363 -27.21 -8.44 -0.30
CA ALA A 363 -28.16 -7.36 -0.07
C ALA A 363 -28.87 -6.91 -1.36
N GLU A 364 -28.18 -6.88 -2.50
CA GLU A 364 -28.77 -6.59 -3.80
C GLU A 364 -29.79 -7.67 -4.21
N ILE A 365 -29.45 -8.96 -3.99
CA ILE A 365 -30.36 -10.08 -4.24
C ILE A 365 -31.61 -9.96 -3.35
N ILE A 366 -31.43 -9.64 -2.08
CA ILE A 366 -32.54 -9.44 -1.13
C ILE A 366 -33.40 -8.23 -1.55
N ASN A 367 -32.79 -7.13 -2.00
CA ASN A 367 -33.53 -5.95 -2.47
C ASN A 367 -34.49 -6.34 -3.61
N LYS A 368 -34.04 -7.15 -4.57
CA LYS A 368 -34.88 -7.69 -5.66
C LYS A 368 -36.02 -8.56 -5.12
N LYS A 369 -35.73 -9.49 -4.20
CA LYS A 369 -36.76 -10.34 -3.54
C LYS A 369 -37.82 -9.50 -2.82
N LEU A 370 -37.42 -8.46 -2.10
CA LEU A 370 -38.36 -7.55 -1.43
C LEU A 370 -39.27 -6.84 -2.44
N ALA A 371 -38.70 -6.33 -3.54
CA ALA A 371 -39.47 -5.66 -4.58
C ALA A 371 -40.51 -6.59 -5.23
N GLU A 372 -40.16 -7.86 -5.49
CA GLU A 372 -41.09 -8.87 -6.02
C GLU A 372 -42.27 -9.14 -5.07
N MET A 373 -42.06 -8.97 -3.76
CA MET A 373 -43.09 -9.09 -2.72
C MET A 373 -43.88 -7.79 -2.51
N GLY A 374 -43.58 -6.71 -3.24
CA GLY A 374 -44.15 -5.38 -3.01
C GLY A 374 -43.69 -4.75 -1.68
N LYS A 375 -42.53 -5.18 -1.16
CA LYS A 375 -41.91 -4.74 0.10
C LYS A 375 -40.66 -3.91 -0.19
N SER A 376 -40.13 -3.27 0.85
CA SER A 376 -38.95 -2.42 0.79
C SER A 376 -38.09 -2.57 2.05
N ALA A 377 -36.96 -1.86 2.11
CA ALA A 377 -36.15 -1.78 3.33
C ALA A 377 -36.91 -1.31 4.59
N LYS A 378 -38.03 -0.59 4.43
CA LYS A 378 -38.89 -0.15 5.55
C LYS A 378 -39.64 -1.31 6.21
N ASP A 379 -39.83 -2.41 5.50
CA ASP A 379 -40.56 -3.59 5.96
C ASP A 379 -39.67 -4.56 6.72
N ILE A 380 -38.35 -4.33 6.71
CA ILE A 380 -37.38 -5.15 7.44
C ILE A 380 -37.51 -4.86 8.93
N LYS A 381 -37.50 -5.90 9.75
CA LYS A 381 -37.42 -5.85 11.21
C LYS A 381 -35.99 -5.98 11.71
N GLU A 382 -35.24 -6.96 11.21
CA GLU A 382 -33.83 -7.18 11.58
C GLU A 382 -33.11 -8.02 10.52
N ILE A 383 -31.78 -7.96 10.54
CA ILE A 383 -30.91 -8.75 9.66
C ILE A 383 -29.80 -9.39 10.50
N THR A 384 -29.56 -10.68 10.30
CA THR A 384 -28.34 -11.35 10.76
C THR A 384 -27.41 -11.52 9.56
N ASN A 385 -26.18 -11.00 9.66
CA ASN A 385 -25.10 -11.25 8.73
C ASN A 385 -24.16 -12.30 9.31
N ARG A 386 -24.25 -13.54 8.81
CA ARG A 386 -23.30 -14.62 9.13
C ARG A 386 -22.05 -14.42 8.26
N THR A 387 -20.91 -14.22 8.89
CA THR A 387 -19.67 -13.74 8.25
C THR A 387 -18.42 -14.37 8.89
N HIS A 388 -17.22 -13.99 8.46
CA HIS A 388 -15.94 -14.51 8.96
C HIS A 388 -15.24 -13.52 9.93
N GLU A 389 -14.26 -14.02 10.71
CA GLU A 389 -13.50 -13.30 11.74
C GLU A 389 -13.00 -11.92 11.29
N ALA A 390 -12.43 -11.85 10.09
CA ALA A 390 -11.87 -10.60 9.55
C ALA A 390 -12.95 -9.52 9.34
N CYS A 391 -14.16 -9.88 8.90
CA CYS A 391 -15.25 -8.91 8.73
C CYS A 391 -15.62 -8.30 10.08
N ILE A 392 -15.76 -9.13 11.11
CA ILE A 392 -16.10 -8.69 12.47
C ILE A 392 -15.01 -7.80 13.04
N ARG A 393 -13.74 -8.21 12.94
CA ARG A 393 -12.62 -7.48 13.51
C ARG A 393 -12.39 -6.10 12.86
N ILE A 394 -12.72 -5.94 11.58
CA ILE A 394 -12.34 -4.74 10.80
C ILE A 394 -13.51 -3.80 10.60
N ILE A 395 -14.67 -4.32 10.19
CA ILE A 395 -15.77 -3.51 9.62
C ILE A 395 -17.12 -3.72 10.30
N ASP A 396 -17.20 -4.50 11.38
CA ASP A 396 -18.37 -4.49 12.25
C ASP A 396 -18.35 -3.23 13.14
N LYS A 397 -19.28 -2.32 12.87
CA LYS A 397 -19.40 -1.01 13.54
C LYS A 397 -20.85 -0.69 13.92
N GLN A 398 -21.65 -1.71 14.27
CA GLN A 398 -23.11 -1.61 14.42
C GLN A 398 -23.59 -0.37 15.19
N PHE A 399 -22.93 -0.04 16.31
CA PHE A 399 -23.33 1.06 17.20
C PHE A 399 -22.36 2.25 17.20
N LYS A 400 -21.35 2.25 16.34
CA LYS A 400 -20.48 3.42 16.18
C LYS A 400 -21.20 4.49 15.34
N GLU A 401 -21.03 5.76 15.71
CA GLU A 401 -21.47 6.88 14.89
C GLU A 401 -20.64 7.01 13.60
N MET A 402 -21.30 7.33 12.49
CA MET A 402 -20.68 7.41 11.16
C MET A 402 -20.20 8.83 10.87
N ASP A 403 -19.07 9.21 11.49
CA ASP A 403 -18.58 10.59 11.54
C ASP A 403 -17.99 11.12 10.22
N ASN A 404 -17.53 10.24 9.34
CA ASN A 404 -16.82 10.62 8.11
C ASN A 404 -16.91 9.52 7.04
N PHE A 405 -16.45 9.85 5.83
CA PHE A 405 -16.37 8.93 4.68
C PHE A 405 -15.72 7.58 5.04
N ALA A 406 -14.57 7.62 5.71
CA ALA A 406 -13.77 6.43 6.01
C ALA A 406 -14.41 5.55 7.09
N ASP A 407 -15.31 6.09 7.92
CA ASP A 407 -16.09 5.28 8.83
C ASP A 407 -17.19 4.50 8.11
N ARG A 408 -17.85 5.14 7.13
CA ARG A 408 -18.95 4.54 6.35
C ARG A 408 -18.46 3.47 5.37
N ASP A 409 -17.36 3.70 4.66
CA ASP A 409 -16.80 2.72 3.73
C ASP A 409 -16.14 1.51 4.42
N HIS A 410 -15.94 1.58 5.75
CA HIS A 410 -15.48 0.49 6.63
C HIS A 410 -16.55 0.09 7.65
N CYS A 411 -17.83 0.10 7.28
CA CYS A 411 -18.94 -0.40 8.09
C CYS A 411 -19.82 -1.33 7.24
N VAL A 412 -19.77 -2.64 7.49
CA VAL A 412 -20.57 -3.62 6.74
C VAL A 412 -22.07 -3.33 6.85
N GLN A 413 -22.52 -2.88 8.03
CA GLN A 413 -23.91 -2.53 8.25
C GLN A 413 -24.34 -1.32 7.40
N TYR A 414 -23.49 -0.30 7.30
CA TYR A 414 -23.78 0.89 6.48
C TYR A 414 -23.90 0.51 5.00
N MET A 415 -22.96 -0.31 4.51
CA MET A 415 -22.92 -0.72 3.10
C MET A 415 -24.12 -1.60 2.72
N VAL A 416 -24.46 -2.58 3.56
CA VAL A 416 -25.65 -3.43 3.38
C VAL A 416 -26.94 -2.60 3.46
N ALA A 417 -27.06 -1.72 4.45
CA ALA A 417 -28.24 -0.87 4.62
C ALA A 417 -28.43 0.09 3.44
N THR A 418 -27.35 0.66 2.91
CA THR A 418 -27.39 1.55 1.74
C THR A 418 -27.86 0.79 0.50
N MET A 419 -27.32 -0.41 0.26
CA MET A 419 -27.76 -1.26 -0.85
C MET A 419 -29.25 -1.61 -0.74
N LEU A 420 -29.73 -1.99 0.44
CA LEU A 420 -31.15 -2.31 0.65
C LEU A 420 -32.06 -1.09 0.48
N ALA A 421 -31.62 0.10 0.90
CA ALA A 421 -32.42 1.31 0.85
C ALA A 421 -32.49 1.94 -0.56
N PHE A 422 -31.39 1.90 -1.31
CA PHE A 422 -31.26 2.64 -2.58
C PHE A 422 -31.02 1.76 -3.80
N ASN A 423 -30.82 0.45 -3.63
CA ASN A 423 -30.43 -0.49 -4.68
C ASN A 423 -29.20 -0.01 -5.49
N ARG A 424 -28.27 0.63 -4.79
CA ARG A 424 -26.98 1.11 -5.30
C ARG A 424 -26.00 1.25 -4.14
N LEU A 425 -24.72 1.20 -4.45
CA LEU A 425 -23.65 1.62 -3.54
C LEU A 425 -22.51 2.23 -4.37
N THR A 426 -22.34 3.54 -4.24
CA THR A 426 -21.39 4.35 -5.00
C THR A 426 -20.51 5.17 -4.05
N ALA A 427 -19.36 5.66 -4.53
CA ALA A 427 -18.44 6.40 -3.68
C ALA A 427 -19.08 7.68 -3.09
N THR A 428 -20.03 8.30 -3.80
CA THR A 428 -20.76 9.49 -3.33
C THR A 428 -21.70 9.19 -2.17
N ASP A 429 -22.14 7.94 -1.99
CA ASP A 429 -23.01 7.56 -0.87
C ASP A 429 -22.27 7.71 0.48
N TYR A 430 -20.94 7.63 0.50
CA TYR A 430 -20.13 7.81 1.72
C TYR A 430 -19.82 9.27 2.06
N ALA A 431 -20.02 10.23 1.14
CA ALA A 431 -19.68 11.63 1.38
C ALA A 431 -20.53 12.23 2.51
N ASP A 432 -19.94 13.13 3.31
CA ASP A 432 -20.69 13.85 4.33
C ASP A 432 -21.82 14.67 3.69
N GLY A 433 -23.02 14.58 4.26
CA GLY A 433 -24.20 15.26 3.72
C GLY A 433 -24.84 14.59 2.50
N SER A 434 -24.34 13.44 2.03
CA SER A 434 -24.98 12.67 0.95
C SER A 434 -26.39 12.20 1.36
N GLU A 435 -27.22 11.87 0.37
CA GLU A 435 -28.56 11.29 0.58
C GLU A 435 -28.49 10.02 1.46
N ALA A 436 -27.49 9.16 1.23
CA ALA A 436 -27.31 7.94 2.02
C ALA A 436 -26.77 8.24 3.42
N ALA A 437 -25.81 9.16 3.56
CA ALA A 437 -25.19 9.51 4.85
C ALA A 437 -26.16 10.23 5.80
N THR A 438 -27.16 10.93 5.25
CA THR A 438 -28.18 11.65 6.02
C THR A 438 -29.53 10.92 6.11
N SER A 439 -29.64 9.72 5.51
CA SER A 439 -30.89 8.95 5.47
C SER A 439 -31.23 8.36 6.85
N PRO A 440 -32.40 8.72 7.43
CA PRO A 440 -32.86 8.10 8.67
C PRO A 440 -33.12 6.60 8.51
N LEU A 441 -33.47 6.15 7.30
CA LEU A 441 -33.71 4.74 7.01
C LEU A 441 -32.41 3.93 7.02
N VAL A 442 -31.34 4.46 6.43
CA VAL A 442 -30.01 3.78 6.46
C VAL A 442 -29.50 3.73 7.89
N GLU A 443 -29.63 4.84 8.63
CA GLU A 443 -29.20 4.95 10.02
C GLU A 443 -29.96 4.00 10.96
N ASP A 444 -31.27 3.87 10.78
CA ASP A 444 -32.08 2.91 11.54
C ASP A 444 -31.76 1.47 11.15
N LEU A 445 -31.71 1.17 9.85
CA LEU A 445 -31.48 -0.20 9.36
C LEU A 445 -30.10 -0.72 9.75
N ARG A 446 -29.04 0.09 9.67
CA ARG A 446 -27.68 -0.35 10.04
C ARG A 446 -27.59 -0.81 11.50
N LYS A 447 -28.36 -0.18 12.40
CA LYS A 447 -28.41 -0.54 13.83
C LYS A 447 -29.11 -1.87 14.05
N ARG A 448 -29.87 -2.36 13.08
CA ARG A 448 -30.62 -3.63 13.09
C ARG A 448 -29.94 -4.75 12.30
N ILE A 449 -28.70 -4.53 11.84
CA ILE A 449 -27.86 -5.55 11.20
C ILE A 449 -26.82 -6.04 12.21
N ARG A 450 -26.97 -7.30 12.65
CA ARG A 450 -26.03 -7.95 13.58
C ARG A 450 -25.09 -8.88 12.82
N CYS A 451 -23.79 -8.77 13.05
CA CYS A 451 -22.80 -9.70 12.52
C CYS A 451 -22.60 -10.88 13.48
N VAL A 452 -22.46 -12.09 12.93
CA VAL A 452 -22.18 -13.33 13.68
C VAL A 452 -21.09 -14.09 12.95
N GLU A 453 -20.07 -14.54 13.67
CA GLU A 453 -19.01 -15.36 13.08
C GLU A 453 -19.54 -16.75 12.73
N ASP A 454 -19.19 -17.23 11.55
CA ASP A 454 -19.21 -18.62 11.15
C ASP A 454 -17.78 -19.14 11.05
N GLU A 455 -17.46 -20.15 11.86
CA GLU A 455 -16.11 -20.70 11.93
C GLU A 455 -15.66 -21.32 10.59
N GLN A 456 -16.57 -21.91 9.82
CA GLN A 456 -16.24 -22.49 8.51
C GLN A 456 -15.92 -21.39 7.49
N PHE A 457 -16.64 -20.27 7.55
CA PHE A 457 -16.33 -19.09 6.74
C PHE A 457 -14.93 -18.53 7.05
N THR A 458 -14.53 -18.51 8.34
CA THR A 458 -13.18 -18.14 8.76
C THR A 458 -12.12 -19.13 8.26
N VAL A 459 -12.39 -20.44 8.34
CA VAL A 459 -11.48 -21.48 7.81
C VAL A 459 -11.28 -21.32 6.30
N ASP A 460 -12.37 -21.17 5.54
CA ASP A 460 -12.33 -21.06 4.08
C ASP A 460 -11.67 -19.76 3.60
N TYR A 461 -11.76 -18.69 4.38
CA TYR A 461 -11.04 -17.43 4.15
C TYR A 461 -9.52 -17.62 4.20
N HIS A 462 -9.02 -18.49 5.08
CA HIS A 462 -7.59 -18.77 5.23
C HIS A 462 -7.08 -19.91 4.33
N ASP A 463 -7.95 -20.82 3.89
CA ASP A 463 -7.58 -21.93 3.01
C ASP A 463 -7.02 -21.43 1.67
N PRO A 464 -5.72 -21.66 1.36
CA PRO A 464 -5.11 -21.23 0.11
C PRO A 464 -5.76 -21.77 -1.16
N ALA A 465 -6.49 -22.88 -1.08
CA ALA A 465 -7.22 -23.46 -2.22
C ALA A 465 -8.57 -22.77 -2.48
N LYS A 466 -9.13 -22.08 -1.47
CA LYS A 466 -10.42 -21.40 -1.55
C LYS A 466 -10.27 -19.89 -1.58
N ARG A 467 -9.78 -19.30 -0.48
CA ARG A 467 -9.66 -17.85 -0.23
C ARG A 467 -10.96 -17.09 -0.49
N THR A 468 -12.09 -17.72 -0.19
CA THR A 468 -13.42 -17.10 -0.34
C THR A 468 -13.64 -16.03 0.73
N ILE A 469 -14.59 -15.13 0.48
CA ILE A 469 -14.90 -14.00 1.38
C ILE A 469 -16.40 -14.06 1.67
N PRO A 470 -16.88 -15.12 2.35
CA PRO A 470 -18.31 -15.41 2.42
C PRO A 470 -19.07 -14.49 3.38
N ASN A 471 -20.25 -14.07 2.96
CA ASN A 471 -21.27 -13.50 3.85
C ASN A 471 -22.63 -14.12 3.51
N ALA A 472 -23.49 -14.25 4.52
CA ALA A 472 -24.85 -14.73 4.35
C ALA A 472 -25.83 -13.87 5.15
N LEU A 473 -26.88 -13.39 4.47
CA LEU A 473 -27.87 -12.49 5.05
C LEU A 473 -29.19 -13.22 5.27
N THR A 474 -29.63 -13.26 6.53
CA THR A 474 -30.98 -13.69 6.94
C THR A 474 -31.79 -12.47 7.34
N VAL A 475 -32.96 -12.27 6.70
CA VAL A 475 -33.82 -11.09 6.88
C VAL A 475 -35.16 -11.48 7.48
N THR A 476 -35.51 -10.84 8.60
CA THR A 476 -36.83 -10.95 9.23
C THR A 476 -37.62 -9.67 8.93
N LEU A 477 -38.86 -9.80 8.48
CA LEU A 477 -39.79 -8.69 8.19
C LEU A 477 -40.64 -8.32 9.41
N ASN A 478 -41.25 -7.13 9.37
CA ASN A 478 -42.12 -6.61 10.44
C ASN A 478 -43.39 -7.47 10.67
N ASP A 479 -43.84 -8.20 9.66
CA ASP A 479 -44.98 -9.14 9.76
C ASP A 479 -44.59 -10.52 10.32
N GLY A 480 -43.30 -10.72 10.66
CA GLY A 480 -42.78 -11.97 11.20
C GLY A 480 -42.28 -12.94 10.13
N THR A 481 -42.43 -12.64 8.84
CA THR A 481 -41.87 -13.46 7.76
C THR A 481 -40.35 -13.46 7.82
N VAL A 482 -39.72 -14.64 7.72
CA VAL A 482 -38.27 -14.79 7.59
C VAL A 482 -37.97 -15.23 6.16
N LEU A 483 -37.15 -14.46 5.45
CA LEU A 483 -36.72 -14.80 4.09
C LEU A 483 -35.68 -15.93 4.14
N GLU A 484 -35.62 -16.73 3.08
CA GLU A 484 -34.53 -17.70 2.87
C GLU A 484 -33.18 -16.97 2.89
N GLU A 485 -32.21 -17.53 3.63
CA GLU A 485 -30.86 -16.98 3.75
C GLU A 485 -30.20 -16.88 2.36
N VAL A 486 -29.63 -15.71 2.05
CA VAL A 486 -28.85 -15.50 0.83
C VAL A 486 -27.38 -15.51 1.19
N ALA A 487 -26.69 -16.58 0.81
CA ALA A 487 -25.26 -16.74 0.99
C ALA A 487 -24.51 -16.48 -0.33
N VAL A 488 -23.45 -15.67 -0.27
CA VAL A 488 -22.52 -15.45 -1.39
C VAL A 488 -21.12 -15.74 -0.88
N GLU A 489 -20.48 -16.78 -1.42
CA GLU A 489 -19.17 -17.25 -0.95
C GLU A 489 -18.00 -16.49 -1.59
N ALA A 490 -18.04 -16.35 -2.91
CA ALA A 490 -16.99 -15.70 -3.69
C ALA A 490 -17.53 -14.41 -4.30
N PRO A 491 -16.96 -13.23 -3.98
CA PRO A 491 -17.37 -11.99 -4.63
C PRO A 491 -17.05 -12.04 -6.12
N LEU A 492 -17.76 -11.24 -6.93
CA LEU A 492 -17.57 -11.20 -8.38
C LEU A 492 -16.09 -11.08 -8.79
N GLY A 493 -15.31 -10.24 -8.11
CA GLY A 493 -13.89 -10.07 -8.40
C GLY A 493 -12.95 -11.16 -7.87
N HIS A 494 -13.46 -12.28 -7.38
CA HIS A 494 -12.67 -13.46 -7.00
C HIS A 494 -12.17 -14.22 -8.23
N ARG A 495 -11.07 -14.98 -8.11
CA ARG A 495 -10.51 -15.78 -9.21
C ARG A 495 -11.54 -16.76 -9.80
N LEU A 496 -12.36 -17.36 -8.94
CA LEU A 496 -13.39 -18.34 -9.33
C LEU A 496 -14.47 -17.77 -10.27
N ARG A 497 -14.68 -16.44 -10.27
CA ARG A 497 -15.69 -15.74 -11.07
C ARG A 497 -15.06 -14.84 -12.15
N ARG A 498 -13.81 -15.10 -12.54
CA ARG A 498 -13.04 -14.23 -13.44
C ARG A 498 -13.70 -13.94 -14.78
N GLU A 499 -14.26 -14.94 -15.43
CA GLU A 499 -14.89 -14.75 -16.73
C GLU A 499 -16.18 -13.92 -16.63
N GLU A 500 -16.92 -14.05 -15.53
CA GLU A 500 -18.06 -13.18 -15.20
C GLU A 500 -17.61 -11.75 -14.89
N ALA A 501 -16.48 -11.59 -14.19
CA ALA A 501 -15.94 -10.29 -13.78
C ALA A 501 -15.32 -9.46 -14.90
N LYS A 502 -14.67 -10.10 -15.88
CA LYS A 502 -13.96 -9.44 -17.00
C LYS A 502 -14.78 -8.34 -17.70
N PRO A 503 -16.02 -8.59 -18.18
CA PRO A 503 -16.82 -7.54 -18.81
C PRO A 503 -17.18 -6.41 -17.84
N GLU A 504 -17.43 -6.72 -16.57
CA GLU A 504 -17.78 -5.73 -15.55
C GLU A 504 -16.59 -4.86 -15.12
N ILE A 505 -15.37 -5.41 -15.10
CA ILE A 505 -14.12 -4.65 -14.92
C ILE A 505 -13.95 -3.65 -16.07
N LEU A 506 -14.19 -4.08 -17.31
CA LEU A 506 -14.13 -3.18 -18.47
C LEU A 506 -15.22 -2.10 -18.42
N ALA A 507 -16.44 -2.46 -18.00
CA ALA A 507 -17.53 -1.51 -17.81
C ALA A 507 -17.20 -0.48 -16.72
N LYS A 508 -16.64 -0.92 -15.58
CA LYS A 508 -16.12 -0.05 -14.51
C LYS A 508 -15.05 0.90 -15.06
N TYR A 509 -14.05 0.38 -15.76
CA TYR A 509 -13.00 1.19 -16.36
C TYR A 509 -13.58 2.25 -17.29
N LYS A 510 -14.51 1.88 -18.19
CA LYS A 510 -15.22 2.81 -19.06
C LYS A 510 -15.95 3.90 -18.27
N ARG A 511 -16.69 3.55 -17.20
CA ARG A 511 -17.40 4.52 -16.35
C ARG A 511 -16.42 5.55 -15.75
N HIS A 512 -15.27 5.10 -15.27
CA HIS A 512 -14.26 5.99 -14.71
C HIS A 512 -13.58 6.90 -15.74
N LEU A 513 -13.57 6.54 -17.02
CA LEU A 513 -13.06 7.42 -18.08
C LEU A 513 -14.03 8.56 -18.44
N GLN A 514 -15.34 8.33 -18.33
CA GLN A 514 -16.39 9.21 -18.87
C GLN A 514 -16.37 10.64 -18.32
N ALA A 515 -15.95 10.83 -17.06
CA ALA A 515 -15.87 12.16 -16.48
C ALA A 515 -14.68 12.98 -17.01
N HIS A 516 -13.67 12.34 -17.64
CA HIS A 516 -12.38 12.94 -17.93
C HIS A 516 -12.11 13.13 -19.43
N PHE A 517 -12.67 12.27 -20.26
CA PHE A 517 -12.33 12.18 -21.68
C PHE A 517 -13.56 12.19 -22.57
N ASP A 518 -13.41 12.67 -23.81
CA ASP A 518 -14.46 12.55 -24.82
C ASP A 518 -14.60 11.10 -25.32
N GLN A 519 -15.69 10.82 -26.04
CA GLN A 519 -15.98 9.46 -26.49
C GLN A 519 -14.89 8.89 -27.40
N ALA A 520 -14.28 9.72 -28.25
CA ALA A 520 -13.22 9.27 -29.16
C ALA A 520 -11.98 8.78 -28.40
N ARG A 521 -11.56 9.51 -27.36
CA ARG A 521 -10.46 9.10 -26.48
C ARG A 521 -10.82 7.88 -25.65
N ILE A 522 -12.06 7.79 -25.16
CA ILE A 522 -12.54 6.61 -24.43
C ILE A 522 -12.45 5.36 -25.32
N ASP A 523 -12.92 5.44 -26.56
CA ASP A 523 -12.89 4.32 -27.50
C ASP A 523 -11.46 3.91 -27.84
N GLU A 524 -10.54 4.87 -27.98
CA GLU A 524 -9.10 4.59 -28.15
C GLU A 524 -8.52 3.84 -26.95
N LEU A 525 -8.74 4.33 -25.74
CA LEU A 525 -8.24 3.73 -24.50
C LEU A 525 -8.82 2.32 -24.28
N LEU A 526 -10.10 2.12 -24.54
CA LEU A 526 -10.74 0.80 -24.44
C LEU A 526 -10.19 -0.16 -25.49
N LYS A 527 -10.00 0.29 -26.74
CA LYS A 527 -9.44 -0.54 -27.81
C LYS A 527 -8.01 -0.98 -27.46
N VAL A 528 -7.14 -0.03 -27.10
CA VAL A 528 -5.74 -0.33 -26.77
C VAL A 528 -5.66 -1.20 -25.51
N GLY A 529 -6.39 -0.86 -24.45
CA GLY A 529 -6.34 -1.61 -23.18
C GLY A 529 -6.88 -3.03 -23.28
N TRP A 530 -7.91 -3.25 -24.12
CA TRP A 530 -8.53 -4.57 -24.26
C TRP A 530 -7.73 -5.51 -25.16
N ASP A 531 -7.03 -4.98 -26.16
CA ASP A 531 -6.12 -5.76 -27.00
C ASP A 531 -4.77 -5.97 -26.30
N ARG A 532 -4.53 -7.20 -25.84
CA ARG A 532 -3.31 -7.58 -25.12
C ARG A 532 -2.04 -7.24 -25.90
N GLN A 533 -1.99 -7.59 -27.19
CA GLN A 533 -0.77 -7.39 -28.00
C GLN A 533 -0.53 -5.91 -28.26
N GLN A 534 -1.61 -5.14 -28.51
CA GLN A 534 -1.50 -3.70 -28.71
C GLN A 534 -1.03 -2.99 -27.45
N LEU A 535 -1.61 -3.31 -26.28
CA LEU A 535 -1.23 -2.72 -25.02
C LEU A 535 0.23 -3.05 -24.67
N GLU A 536 0.60 -4.33 -24.66
CA GLU A 536 1.93 -4.77 -24.21
C GLU A 536 3.07 -4.12 -25.02
N ASN A 537 2.84 -3.82 -26.30
CA ASN A 537 3.82 -3.20 -27.19
C ASN A 537 3.82 -1.66 -27.18
N TYR A 538 2.90 -1.01 -26.46
CA TYR A 538 2.83 0.44 -26.38
C TYR A 538 4.02 1.00 -25.61
N ASP A 539 4.63 2.09 -26.11
CA ASP A 539 5.65 2.83 -25.34
C ASP A 539 4.98 3.47 -24.12
N VAL A 540 5.57 3.33 -22.93
CA VAL A 540 4.96 3.80 -21.68
C VAL A 540 4.62 5.29 -21.74
N ASP A 541 5.54 6.12 -22.22
CA ASP A 541 5.36 7.56 -22.26
C ASP A 541 4.23 8.00 -23.19
N LYS A 542 4.13 7.37 -24.37
CA LYS A 542 3.03 7.60 -25.30
C LYS A 542 1.69 7.11 -24.77
N TYR A 543 1.68 6.00 -24.03
CA TYR A 543 0.46 5.50 -23.41
C TYR A 543 -0.03 6.45 -22.31
N VAL A 544 0.87 6.93 -21.46
CA VAL A 544 0.56 7.92 -20.42
C VAL A 544 0.06 9.23 -21.04
N ASP A 545 0.62 9.65 -22.18
CA ASP A 545 0.15 10.85 -22.91
C ASP A 545 -1.32 10.76 -23.36
N LEU A 546 -1.90 9.55 -23.51
CA LEU A 546 -3.34 9.38 -23.79
C LEU A 546 -4.22 9.88 -22.64
N TYR A 547 -3.69 9.94 -21.41
CA TYR A 547 -4.41 10.36 -20.21
C TYR A 547 -4.14 11.81 -19.80
N VAL A 548 -3.22 12.50 -20.47
CA VAL A 548 -2.83 13.86 -20.10
C VAL A 548 -3.98 14.84 -20.33
N LYS A 549 -4.17 15.77 -19.38
CA LYS A 549 -5.18 16.83 -19.45
C LYS A 549 -4.56 18.18 -19.09
N ASP A 550 -5.03 19.27 -19.68
CA ASP A 550 -4.58 20.62 -19.30
C ASP A 550 -5.18 21.10 -17.97
N LYS A 551 -6.31 20.51 -17.57
CA LYS A 551 -7.03 20.80 -16.32
C LYS A 551 -7.63 19.52 -15.78
N MET A 552 -7.66 19.41 -14.45
CA MET A 552 -8.43 18.37 -13.78
C MET A 552 -9.93 18.63 -13.95
N VAL A 553 -10.73 17.57 -13.81
CA VAL A 553 -12.19 17.69 -13.78
C VAL A 553 -12.64 18.48 -12.55
N THR A 554 -13.80 19.13 -12.63
CA THR A 554 -14.39 19.77 -11.46
C THR A 554 -14.76 18.69 -10.45
N ALA A 555 -14.34 18.86 -9.19
CA ALA A 555 -14.71 17.95 -8.11
C ALA A 555 -16.23 17.94 -7.93
N ALA A 556 -16.79 16.75 -7.67
CA ALA A 556 -18.21 16.51 -7.43
C ALA A 556 -18.65 17.05 -6.06
#